data_AF-T1C8Q8-F1
#
_entry.id   AF-T1C8Q8-F1
#
_cell.length_a   1.000
_cell.length_b   1.000
_cell.length_c   1.000
_cell.angle_alpha   90.00
_cell.angle_beta   90.00
_cell.angle_gamma   90.00
#
_symmetry.space_group_name_H-M   'P 1'
#
loop_
_entity.id
_entity.type
_entity.pdbx_description
1 polymer ?
#
loop_
_entity_poly.entity_id
_entity_poly.type
_entity_poly.pdbx_seq_one_letter_code
_entity_poly.pdbx_strand_id
1 'polypeptide(L)'
;MVLIERAASRLLARQDGERALTDLRHLGELLQAQAAAGFPVHAQLAWLRRQQADPDGEADEHQQRIDSDRARVQLRTLASAKGLQFPLVFLPLAWRADGGGRKQYLLRFHDAWDRLSVDLGSPARVEHQQRAAREAQEERARLLYVALTRAQQACWVYWVELAGTRAHAEVALGALLERATASALGTSLAERLRPLPRTPPQIAIDDSAVDHAATYHPHAATARARAAQRRRRPRHVAAVVRFTALTRRAATSRVPP
;
A
#
# COMPACT_ATOMS: atom_id res chain seq x y z
N MET A 1 -29.57 6.86 -11.76
CA MET A 1 -29.50 5.69 -12.68
C MET A 1 -29.51 6.08 -14.16
N VAL A 2 -30.52 6.81 -14.67
CA VAL A 2 -30.69 7.13 -16.12
C VAL A 2 -29.45 7.76 -16.80
N LEU A 3 -28.66 8.57 -16.09
CA LEU A 3 -27.44 9.19 -16.65
C LEU A 3 -26.29 8.20 -16.87
N ILE A 4 -26.17 7.20 -15.99
CA ILE A 4 -25.12 6.17 -16.08
C ILE A 4 -25.44 5.23 -17.24
N GLU A 5 -26.70 4.80 -17.38
CA GLU A 5 -27.15 3.96 -18.51
C GLU A 5 -26.91 4.62 -19.87
N ARG A 6 -27.21 5.91 -20.01
CA ARG A 6 -26.95 6.67 -21.24
C ARG A 6 -25.46 6.86 -21.55
N ALA A 7 -24.62 6.87 -20.52
CA ALA A 7 -23.17 6.97 -20.66
C ALA A 7 -22.51 5.60 -20.85
N ALA A 8 -23.15 4.50 -20.45
CA ALA A 8 -22.59 3.16 -20.42
C ALA A 8 -22.12 2.70 -21.80
N SER A 9 -22.95 2.80 -22.84
CA SER A 9 -22.59 2.40 -24.20
C SER A 9 -21.35 3.14 -24.73
N ARG A 10 -21.24 4.45 -24.45
CA ARG A 10 -20.07 5.26 -24.80
C ARG A 10 -18.83 4.94 -23.96
N LEU A 11 -19.01 4.59 -22.70
CA LEU A 11 -17.91 4.25 -21.81
C LEU A 11 -17.37 2.88 -22.15
N LEU A 12 -18.22 1.87 -22.29
CA LEU A 12 -17.87 0.50 -22.66
C LEU A 12 -17.19 0.38 -24.03
N ALA A 13 -17.47 1.30 -24.96
CA ALA A 13 -16.75 1.38 -26.23
C ALA A 13 -15.27 1.81 -26.11
N ARG A 14 -14.80 2.19 -24.90
CA ARG A 14 -13.41 2.57 -24.62
C ARG A 14 -12.64 1.41 -24.03
N GLN A 15 -11.32 1.42 -24.22
CA GLN A 15 -10.40 0.38 -23.72
C GLN A 15 -10.48 0.14 -22.20
N ASP A 16 -10.69 1.18 -21.39
CA ASP A 16 -10.91 1.09 -19.93
C ASP A 16 -12.39 1.30 -19.53
N GLY A 17 -13.30 1.00 -20.45
CA GLY A 17 -14.71 1.35 -20.34
C GLY A 17 -15.43 0.73 -19.15
N GLU A 18 -15.17 -0.55 -18.91
CA GLU A 18 -15.73 -1.30 -17.78
C GLU A 18 -15.28 -0.69 -16.45
N ARG A 19 -13.99 -0.33 -16.34
CA ARG A 19 -13.44 0.31 -15.13
C ARG A 19 -14.05 1.67 -14.88
N ALA A 20 -14.11 2.50 -15.91
CA ALA A 20 -14.73 3.82 -15.79
C ALA A 20 -16.22 3.72 -15.42
N LEU A 21 -16.94 2.70 -15.90
CA LEU A 21 -18.34 2.47 -15.57
C LEU A 21 -18.51 2.00 -14.11
N THR A 22 -17.68 1.05 -13.66
CA THR A 22 -17.68 0.57 -12.27
C THR A 22 -17.33 1.68 -11.29
N ASP A 23 -16.29 2.46 -11.57
CA ASP A 23 -15.89 3.60 -10.74
C ASP A 23 -17.03 4.63 -10.62
N LEU A 24 -17.73 4.92 -11.73
CA LEU A 24 -18.88 5.84 -11.72
C LEU A 24 -20.09 5.28 -10.97
N ARG A 25 -20.35 3.97 -11.07
CA ARG A 25 -21.39 3.31 -10.29
C ARG A 25 -21.08 3.40 -8.80
N HIS A 26 -19.84 3.09 -8.42
CA HIS A 26 -19.40 3.14 -7.03
C HIS A 26 -19.47 4.56 -6.45
N LEU A 27 -19.04 5.58 -7.20
CA LEU A 27 -19.24 6.98 -6.81
C LEU A 27 -20.73 7.32 -6.62
N GLY A 28 -21.60 6.77 -7.46
CA GLY A 28 -23.05 6.89 -7.32
C GLY A 28 -23.56 6.29 -6.01
N GLU A 29 -23.09 5.08 -5.65
CA GLU A 29 -23.42 4.39 -4.39
C GLU A 29 -22.98 5.21 -3.17
N LEU A 30 -21.74 5.74 -3.18
CA LEU A 30 -21.22 6.58 -2.10
C LEU A 30 -22.04 7.86 -1.92
N LEU A 31 -22.40 8.54 -3.01
CA LEU A 31 -23.22 9.75 -2.95
C LEU A 31 -24.66 9.43 -2.52
N GLN A 32 -25.21 8.30 -2.94
CA GLN A 32 -26.53 7.84 -2.50
C GLN A 32 -26.54 7.51 -1.00
N ALA A 33 -25.49 6.87 -0.48
CA ALA A 33 -25.35 6.62 0.95
C ALA A 33 -25.27 7.92 1.78
N GLN A 34 -24.52 8.92 1.30
CA GLN A 34 -24.50 10.25 1.92
C GLN A 34 -25.88 10.93 1.87
N ALA A 35 -26.62 10.82 0.77
CA ALA A 35 -27.97 11.34 0.67
C ALA A 35 -28.94 10.63 1.63
N ALA A 36 -28.84 9.31 1.75
CA ALA A 36 -29.64 8.51 2.68
C ALA A 36 -29.34 8.85 4.15
N ALA A 37 -28.10 9.23 4.46
CA ALA A 37 -27.70 9.74 5.78
C ALA A 37 -28.16 11.19 6.04
N GLY A 38 -28.94 11.79 5.13
CA GLY A 38 -29.52 13.13 5.30
C GLY A 38 -28.59 14.28 4.95
N PHE A 39 -27.41 14.01 4.35
CA PHE A 39 -26.51 15.09 3.96
C PHE A 39 -27.06 15.84 2.74
N PRO A 40 -27.15 17.18 2.79
CA PRO A 40 -27.60 17.99 1.66
C PRO A 40 -26.54 18.01 0.54
N VAL A 41 -26.97 18.31 -0.69
CA VAL A 41 -26.11 18.28 -1.90
C VAL A 41 -24.80 19.06 -1.74
N HIS A 42 -24.82 20.21 -1.08
CA HIS A 42 -23.61 21.01 -0.86
C HIS A 42 -22.61 20.33 0.08
N ALA A 43 -23.09 19.58 1.08
CA ALA A 43 -22.25 18.80 1.98
C ALA A 43 -21.63 17.60 1.27
N GLN A 44 -22.39 16.92 0.41
CA GLN A 44 -21.90 15.83 -0.44
C GLN A 44 -20.79 16.32 -1.39
N LEU A 45 -20.96 17.49 -2.01
CA LEU A 45 -19.95 18.11 -2.88
C LEU A 45 -18.69 18.52 -2.10
N ALA A 46 -18.85 19.04 -0.89
CA ALA A 46 -17.71 19.39 -0.03
C ALA A 46 -16.94 18.13 0.41
N TRP A 47 -17.64 17.05 0.73
CA TRP A 47 -17.05 15.75 1.03
C TRP A 47 -16.29 15.19 -0.17
N LEU A 48 -16.89 15.18 -1.36
CA LEU A 48 -16.22 14.70 -2.58
C LEU A 48 -14.94 15.49 -2.89
N ARG A 49 -14.95 16.81 -2.69
CA ARG A 49 -13.75 17.66 -2.88
C ARG A 49 -12.65 17.34 -1.87
N ARG A 50 -13.00 16.98 -0.64
CA ARG A 50 -12.00 16.53 0.36
C ARG A 50 -11.37 15.20 -0.06
N GLN A 51 -12.20 14.24 -0.47
CA GLN A 51 -11.73 12.95 -0.99
C GLN A 51 -10.83 13.10 -2.23
N GLN A 52 -11.08 14.10 -3.08
CA GLN A 52 -10.18 14.41 -4.21
C GLN A 52 -8.86 15.08 -3.80
N ALA A 53 -8.85 15.81 -2.69
CA ALA A 53 -7.67 16.53 -2.20
C ALA A 53 -6.76 15.65 -1.35
N ASP A 54 -7.31 14.60 -0.74
CA ASP A 54 -6.61 13.63 0.07
C ASP A 54 -6.96 12.20 -0.39
N PRO A 55 -6.37 11.75 -1.51
CA PRO A 55 -6.65 10.44 -2.08
C PRO A 55 -6.11 9.27 -1.24
N ASP A 56 -5.25 9.51 -0.24
CA ASP A 56 -4.62 8.45 0.55
C ASP A 56 -5.33 8.21 1.91
N GLY A 57 -6.23 9.11 2.33
CA GLY A 57 -6.82 9.08 3.68
C GLY A 57 -7.82 7.94 3.94
N GLU A 58 -8.53 7.47 2.91
CA GLU A 58 -9.64 6.50 3.05
C GLU A 58 -9.83 5.60 1.79
N ALA A 59 -8.86 5.57 0.87
CA ALA A 59 -9.08 5.00 -0.48
C ALA A 59 -8.94 3.47 -0.59
N ASP A 60 -8.22 2.81 0.32
CA ASP A 60 -7.94 1.38 0.20
C ASP A 60 -9.18 0.50 0.46
N GLU A 61 -10.16 0.98 1.24
CA GLU A 61 -11.40 0.24 1.50
C GLU A 61 -12.50 0.45 0.44
N HIS A 62 -12.30 1.34 -0.53
CA HIS A 62 -13.38 1.79 -1.42
C HIS A 62 -13.17 1.49 -2.90
N GLN A 63 -12.01 0.98 -3.32
CA GLN A 63 -11.89 0.56 -4.72
C GLN A 63 -12.57 -0.80 -4.94
N GLN A 64 -13.82 -0.77 -5.43
CA GLN A 64 -14.53 -1.97 -5.88
C GLN A 64 -13.71 -2.68 -6.95
N ARG A 65 -13.29 -3.91 -6.62
CA ARG A 65 -12.54 -4.79 -7.52
C ARG A 65 -13.49 -5.26 -8.63
N ILE A 66 -13.08 -5.11 -9.89
CA ILE A 66 -13.88 -5.53 -11.04
C ILE A 66 -13.69 -7.04 -11.22
N ASP A 67 -14.73 -7.77 -11.62
CA ASP A 67 -14.63 -9.21 -11.89
C ASP A 67 -13.58 -9.55 -12.96
N SER A 68 -13.34 -8.65 -13.93
CA SER A 68 -12.27 -8.77 -14.92
C SER A 68 -10.85 -8.78 -14.30
N ASP A 69 -10.66 -8.15 -13.13
CA ASP A 69 -9.37 -8.16 -12.43
C ASP A 69 -9.05 -9.51 -11.79
N ARG A 70 -10.03 -10.43 -11.74
CA ARG A 70 -9.82 -11.80 -11.27
C ARG A 70 -8.97 -12.62 -12.24
N ALA A 71 -9.00 -12.27 -13.54
CA ALA A 71 -8.17 -12.88 -14.57
C ALA A 71 -6.77 -12.23 -14.70
N ARG A 72 -6.39 -11.29 -13.82
CA ARG A 72 -5.11 -10.58 -13.86
C ARG A 72 -4.18 -11.02 -12.72
N VAL A 73 -2.87 -10.81 -12.93
CA VAL A 73 -1.87 -10.93 -11.87
C VAL A 73 -2.20 -9.96 -10.74
N GLN A 74 -2.27 -10.46 -9.51
CA GLN A 74 -2.63 -9.66 -8.34
C GLN A 74 -1.39 -9.18 -7.62
N LEU A 75 -1.20 -7.85 -7.53
CA LEU A 75 -0.22 -7.26 -6.64
C LEU A 75 -0.82 -7.15 -5.23
N ARG A 76 -0.11 -7.69 -4.25
CA ARG A 76 -0.53 -7.72 -2.84
C ARG A 76 0.67 -7.40 -1.96
N THR A 77 0.41 -6.73 -0.84
CA THR A 77 1.39 -6.63 0.26
C THR A 77 1.45 -7.95 1.02
N LEU A 78 2.59 -8.24 1.67
CA LEU A 78 2.74 -9.48 2.46
C LEU A 78 1.69 -9.60 3.58
N ALA A 79 1.38 -8.48 4.23
CA ALA A 79 0.35 -8.42 5.27
C ALA A 79 -1.05 -8.76 4.72
N SER A 80 -1.43 -8.19 3.56
CA SER A 80 -2.75 -8.47 2.96
C SER A 80 -2.88 -9.89 2.38
N ALA A 81 -1.76 -10.59 2.18
CA ALA A 81 -1.76 -11.97 1.71
C ALA A 81 -1.94 -13.01 2.84
N LYS A 82 -1.83 -12.60 4.11
CA LYS A 82 -1.96 -13.51 5.25
C LYS A 82 -3.34 -14.20 5.26
N GLY A 83 -3.33 -15.52 5.37
CA GLY A 83 -4.56 -16.34 5.33
C GLY A 83 -5.07 -16.66 3.92
N LEU A 84 -4.48 -16.07 2.88
CA LEU A 84 -4.79 -16.39 1.48
C LEU A 84 -3.80 -17.43 0.92
N GLN A 85 -4.16 -18.07 -0.18
CA GLN A 85 -3.27 -18.95 -0.94
C GLN A 85 -3.44 -18.71 -2.43
N PHE A 86 -2.36 -18.90 -3.18
CA PHE A 86 -2.31 -18.70 -4.63
C PHE A 86 -1.59 -19.88 -5.29
N PRO A 87 -2.00 -20.32 -6.49
CA PRO A 87 -1.28 -21.37 -7.22
C PRO A 87 0.18 -21.01 -7.44
N LEU A 88 0.43 -19.78 -7.88
CA LEU A 88 1.74 -19.24 -8.23
C LEU A 88 2.00 -17.94 -7.45
N VAL A 89 3.21 -17.77 -6.90
CA VAL A 89 3.61 -16.57 -6.16
C VAL A 89 4.96 -16.07 -6.65
N PHE A 90 5.07 -14.76 -6.88
CA PHE A 90 6.31 -14.09 -7.26
C PHE A 90 6.69 -13.07 -6.19
N LEU A 91 7.93 -13.14 -5.69
CA LEU A 91 8.48 -12.25 -4.68
C LEU A 91 9.63 -11.41 -5.28
N PRO A 92 9.33 -10.39 -6.09
CA PRO A 92 10.33 -9.62 -6.84
C PRO A 92 11.23 -8.74 -5.94
N LEU A 93 10.79 -8.46 -4.72
CA LEU A 93 11.43 -7.53 -3.79
C LEU A 93 11.94 -8.21 -2.52
N ALA A 94 12.06 -9.55 -2.51
CA ALA A 94 12.53 -10.28 -1.33
C ALA A 94 13.98 -9.93 -0.93
N TRP A 95 14.76 -9.39 -1.87
CA TRP A 95 16.13 -8.91 -1.67
C TRP A 95 16.21 -7.50 -1.08
N ARG A 96 15.10 -6.76 -1.01
CA ARG A 96 15.12 -5.35 -0.57
C ARG A 96 14.89 -5.28 0.93
N ALA A 97 15.82 -4.68 1.67
CA ALA A 97 15.54 -4.25 3.03
C ALA A 97 14.56 -3.08 2.97
N ASP A 98 13.53 -3.09 3.82
CA ASP A 98 12.67 -1.93 3.98
C ASP A 98 13.53 -0.77 4.45
N GLY A 99 13.79 0.16 3.54
CA GLY A 99 14.75 1.23 3.72
C GLY A 99 14.49 1.95 5.05
N GLY A 100 15.46 1.86 5.96
CA GLY A 100 15.54 2.60 7.21
C GLY A 100 15.71 4.12 7.00
N GLY A 101 15.10 4.68 5.96
CA GLY A 101 15.21 6.07 5.55
C GLY A 101 14.42 7.03 6.45
N ARG A 102 13.54 6.53 7.32
CA ARG A 102 13.07 7.33 8.46
C ARG A 102 13.94 6.97 9.64
N LYS A 103 14.84 7.88 10.03
CA LYS A 103 15.40 7.91 11.39
C LYS A 103 14.22 7.75 12.35
N GLN A 104 14.06 6.55 12.89
CA GLN A 104 13.05 6.30 13.91
C GLN A 104 13.55 7.04 15.15
N TYR A 105 13.11 8.27 15.31
CA TYR A 105 13.39 9.06 16.52
C TYR A 105 12.85 8.36 17.76
N LEU A 106 11.77 7.59 17.58
CA LEU A 106 11.11 6.74 18.57
C LEU A 106 11.52 5.28 18.34
N LEU A 107 12.33 4.74 19.23
CA LEU A 107 12.64 3.31 19.24
C LEU A 107 11.55 2.57 20.00
N ARG A 108 10.89 1.62 19.33
CA ARG A 108 9.90 0.73 19.95
C ARG A 108 10.54 -0.65 20.10
N PHE A 109 10.45 -1.21 21.29
CA PHE A 109 11.01 -2.53 21.61
C PHE A 109 10.25 -3.14 22.79
N HIS A 110 10.40 -4.44 23.00
CA HIS A 110 9.89 -5.15 24.17
C HIS A 110 10.99 -5.24 25.23
N ASP A 111 10.64 -4.88 26.47
CA ASP A 111 11.55 -4.96 27.60
C ASP A 111 11.77 -6.42 28.06
N ALA A 112 12.57 -6.62 29.12
CA ALA A 112 12.84 -7.95 29.66
C ALA A 112 11.60 -8.68 30.21
N TRP A 113 10.49 -7.97 30.41
CA TRP A 113 9.20 -8.50 30.84
C TRP A 113 8.17 -8.55 29.70
N ASP A 114 8.62 -8.48 28.44
CA ASP A 114 7.79 -8.52 27.24
C ASP A 114 6.78 -7.37 27.12
N ARG A 115 7.08 -6.20 27.73
CA ARG A 115 6.23 -5.01 27.62
C ARG A 115 6.71 -4.09 26.52
N LEU A 116 5.77 -3.67 25.68
CA LEU A 116 6.03 -2.66 24.65
C LEU A 116 6.49 -1.35 25.31
N SER A 117 7.73 -0.98 25.04
CA SER A 117 8.41 0.20 25.56
C SER A 117 8.85 1.12 24.42
N VAL A 118 8.92 2.41 24.71
CA VAL A 118 9.36 3.44 23.75
C VAL A 118 10.51 4.23 24.37
N ASP A 119 11.66 4.23 23.70
CA ASP A 119 12.80 5.06 24.11
C ASP A 119 12.73 6.44 23.43
N LEU A 120 12.71 7.49 24.27
CA LEU A 120 12.68 8.90 23.88
C LEU A 120 14.06 9.60 23.95
N GLY A 121 15.13 8.88 24.27
CA GLY A 121 16.49 9.43 24.42
C GLY A 121 17.23 9.01 25.70
N SER A 122 17.01 7.79 26.17
CA SER A 122 17.64 7.27 27.38
C SER A 122 19.15 7.07 27.22
N PRO A 123 19.93 7.02 28.32
CA PRO A 123 21.34 6.64 28.28
C PRO A 123 21.56 5.22 27.72
N ALA A 124 20.57 4.33 27.82
CA ALA A 124 20.60 2.96 27.32
C ALA A 124 20.16 2.84 25.84
N ARG A 125 20.06 3.96 25.11
CA ARG A 125 19.56 4.01 23.72
C ARG A 125 20.24 3.02 22.77
N VAL A 126 21.53 2.78 22.94
CA VAL A 126 22.28 1.82 22.11
C VAL A 126 21.78 0.38 22.32
N GLU A 127 21.52 -0.02 23.57
CA GLU A 127 20.99 -1.35 23.87
C GLU A 127 19.55 -1.49 23.33
N HIS A 128 18.70 -0.48 23.57
CA HIS A 128 17.32 -0.48 23.07
C HIS A 128 17.27 -0.50 21.53
N GLN A 129 18.20 0.18 20.86
CA GLN A 129 18.33 0.12 19.41
C GLN A 129 18.69 -1.29 18.91
N GLN A 130 19.57 -2.01 19.61
CA GLN A 130 19.90 -3.39 19.26
C GLN A 130 18.70 -4.32 19.46
N ARG A 131 17.92 -4.15 20.54
CA ARG A 131 16.69 -4.92 20.77
C ARG A 131 15.65 -4.67 19.68
N ALA A 132 15.37 -3.38 19.39
CA ALA A 132 14.46 -2.99 18.32
C ALA A 132 14.88 -3.55 16.95
N ALA A 133 16.18 -3.54 16.64
CA ALA A 133 16.71 -4.10 15.39
C ALA A 133 16.51 -5.63 15.32
N ARG A 134 16.70 -6.35 16.43
CA ARG A 134 16.45 -7.79 16.51
C ARG A 134 14.97 -8.11 16.29
N GLU A 135 14.06 -7.43 16.99
CA GLU A 135 12.62 -7.60 16.83
C GLU A 135 12.15 -7.30 15.39
N ALA A 136 12.67 -6.23 14.79
CA ALA A 136 12.37 -5.91 13.40
C ALA A 136 12.84 -7.02 12.45
N GLN A 137 14.01 -7.61 12.70
CA GLN A 137 14.53 -8.71 11.89
C GLN A 137 13.70 -9.99 12.05
N GLU A 138 13.25 -10.29 13.27
CA GLU A 138 12.34 -11.41 13.53
C GLU A 138 11.01 -11.24 12.82
N GLU A 139 10.43 -10.03 12.82
CA GLU A 139 9.19 -9.75 12.09
C GLU A 139 9.38 -9.88 10.58
N ARG A 140 10.50 -9.39 10.03
CA ARG A 140 10.83 -9.58 8.61
C ARG A 140 10.94 -11.07 8.25
N ALA A 141 11.53 -11.89 9.12
CA ALA A 141 11.60 -13.34 8.93
C ALA A 141 10.19 -13.99 8.95
N ARG A 142 9.29 -13.52 9.83
CA ARG A 142 7.88 -13.97 9.85
C ARG A 142 7.14 -13.57 8.57
N LEU A 143 7.34 -12.35 8.08
CA LEU A 143 6.74 -11.88 6.82
C LEU A 143 7.25 -12.68 5.62
N LEU A 144 8.55 -12.99 5.57
CA LEU A 144 9.12 -13.86 4.54
C LEU A 144 8.49 -15.26 4.60
N TYR A 145 8.34 -15.84 5.80
CA TYR A 145 7.65 -17.12 5.98
C TYR A 145 6.19 -17.06 5.48
N VAL A 146 5.45 -16.00 5.81
CA VAL A 146 4.10 -15.80 5.28
C VAL A 146 4.14 -15.79 3.75
N ALA A 147 5.06 -15.03 3.15
CA ALA A 147 5.22 -14.91 1.70
C ALA A 147 5.46 -16.26 1.00
N LEU A 148 6.43 -17.03 1.50
CA LEU A 148 6.81 -18.33 0.95
C LEU A 148 5.66 -19.34 1.05
N THR A 149 4.90 -19.31 2.15
CA THR A 149 3.78 -20.23 2.39
C THR A 149 2.48 -19.84 1.70
N ARG A 150 2.45 -18.76 0.90
CA ARG A 150 1.26 -18.40 0.12
C ARG A 150 1.14 -19.25 -1.16
N ALA A 151 2.24 -19.83 -1.64
CA ALA A 151 2.25 -20.63 -2.87
C ALA A 151 1.74 -22.05 -2.63
N GLN A 152 0.87 -22.53 -3.52
CA GLN A 152 0.41 -23.93 -3.54
C GLN A 152 1.25 -24.80 -4.47
N GLN A 153 1.71 -24.26 -5.59
CA GLN A 153 2.42 -25.02 -6.63
C GLN A 153 3.87 -24.55 -6.80
N ALA A 154 4.09 -23.25 -7.00
CA ALA A 154 5.42 -22.70 -7.22
C ALA A 154 5.58 -21.29 -6.64
N CYS A 155 6.78 -21.01 -6.14
CA CYS A 155 7.17 -19.72 -5.59
C CYS A 155 8.49 -19.28 -6.22
N TRP A 156 8.51 -18.10 -6.83
CA TRP A 156 9.72 -17.47 -7.35
C TRP A 156 10.19 -16.39 -6.40
N VAL A 157 11.42 -16.55 -5.92
CA VAL A 157 12.07 -15.59 -5.03
C VAL A 157 13.18 -14.92 -5.80
N TYR A 158 13.03 -13.64 -6.08
CA TYR A 158 14.04 -12.90 -6.82
C TYR A 158 15.10 -12.37 -5.88
N TRP A 159 16.34 -12.49 -6.32
CA TRP A 159 17.49 -11.98 -5.61
C TRP A 159 18.35 -11.11 -6.51
N VAL A 160 18.98 -10.12 -5.91
CA VAL A 160 19.97 -9.26 -6.56
C VAL A 160 21.17 -9.20 -5.64
N GLU A 161 22.37 -9.38 -6.20
CA GLU A 161 23.61 -9.16 -5.46
C GLU A 161 23.72 -7.68 -5.12
N LEU A 162 23.75 -7.37 -3.83
CA LEU A 162 23.83 -6.01 -3.32
C LEU A 162 25.30 -5.68 -3.07
N ALA A 163 25.73 -4.50 -3.50
CA ALA A 163 27.07 -4.05 -3.20
C ALA A 163 27.23 -3.83 -1.67
N GLY A 164 28.01 -4.69 -1.03
CA GLY A 164 28.40 -4.59 0.39
C GLY A 164 27.72 -5.60 1.31
N THR A 165 28.51 -6.22 2.18
CA THR A 165 28.07 -7.31 3.10
C THR A 165 26.97 -6.92 4.07
N ARG A 166 26.94 -5.65 4.53
CA ARG A 166 25.89 -5.16 5.45
C ARG A 166 24.50 -5.13 4.82
N ALA A 167 24.41 -4.99 3.50
CA ALA A 167 23.12 -4.90 2.82
C ALA A 167 22.34 -6.23 2.85
N HIS A 168 23.05 -7.36 2.90
CA HIS A 168 22.43 -8.69 2.92
C HIS A 168 21.91 -9.09 4.31
N ALA A 169 22.61 -8.72 5.38
CA ALA A 169 22.18 -9.00 6.75
C ALA A 169 20.90 -8.23 7.17
N GLU A 170 20.62 -7.09 6.54
CA GLU A 170 19.39 -6.32 6.79
C GLU A 170 18.14 -6.94 6.13
N VAL A 171 18.34 -7.84 5.17
CA VAL A 171 17.28 -8.54 4.44
C VAL A 171 16.97 -9.85 5.14
N ALA A 172 15.68 -10.18 5.28
CA ALA A 172 15.23 -11.40 5.97
C ALA A 172 15.88 -12.67 5.39
N LEU A 173 15.84 -12.82 4.07
CA LEU A 173 16.38 -13.98 3.38
C LEU A 173 17.90 -14.06 3.51
N GLY A 174 18.59 -12.91 3.35
CA GLY A 174 20.04 -12.85 3.50
C GLY A 174 20.50 -13.26 4.90
N ALA A 175 19.91 -12.68 5.95
CA ALA A 175 20.23 -13.05 7.34
C ALA A 175 19.98 -14.53 7.65
N LEU A 176 18.91 -15.13 7.10
CA LEU A 176 18.64 -16.56 7.29
C LEU A 176 19.69 -17.43 6.60
N LEU A 177 20.13 -17.05 5.40
CA LEU A 177 21.13 -17.77 4.64
C LEU A 177 22.53 -17.64 5.26
N GLU A 178 22.90 -16.48 5.79
CA GLU A 178 24.14 -16.31 6.59
C GLU A 178 24.14 -17.25 7.80
N ARG A 179 23.02 -17.30 8.52
CA ARG A 179 22.88 -18.17 9.69
C ARG A 179 22.92 -19.65 9.32
N ALA A 180 22.29 -20.04 8.21
CA ALA A 180 22.29 -21.43 7.74
C ALA A 180 23.66 -21.89 7.23
N THR A 181 24.43 -20.98 6.64
CA THR A 181 25.78 -21.27 6.10
C THR A 181 26.91 -20.98 7.09
N ALA A 182 26.60 -20.47 8.28
CA ALA A 182 27.56 -20.04 9.30
C ALA A 182 28.67 -19.11 8.77
N SER A 183 28.36 -18.31 7.75
CA SER A 183 29.33 -17.48 7.03
C SER A 183 28.63 -16.26 6.44
N ALA A 184 29.28 -15.10 6.51
CA ALA A 184 28.75 -13.88 5.92
C ALA A 184 28.53 -14.07 4.41
N LEU A 185 27.41 -13.57 3.90
CA LEU A 185 27.13 -13.56 2.47
C LEU A 185 28.11 -12.56 1.85
N GLY A 186 29.21 -13.08 1.33
CA GLY A 186 30.11 -12.35 0.44
C GLY A 186 29.42 -11.99 -0.87
N THR A 187 30.22 -11.79 -1.92
CA THR A 187 29.75 -11.24 -3.20
C THR A 187 28.82 -12.15 -4.00
N SER A 188 28.80 -13.48 -3.80
CA SER A 188 27.86 -14.34 -4.52
C SER A 188 27.06 -15.32 -3.67
N LEU A 189 25.73 -15.15 -3.71
CA LEU A 189 24.77 -16.04 -3.08
C LEU A 189 24.56 -17.33 -3.90
N ALA A 190 24.60 -17.23 -5.23
CA ALA A 190 24.42 -18.38 -6.13
C ALA A 190 25.44 -19.49 -5.82
N GLU A 191 26.71 -19.12 -5.61
CA GLU A 191 27.77 -20.05 -5.24
C GLU A 191 27.52 -20.72 -3.88
N ARG A 192 26.81 -20.06 -2.96
CA ARG A 192 26.53 -20.56 -1.60
C ARG A 192 25.26 -21.38 -1.49
N LEU A 193 24.31 -21.15 -2.39
CA LEU A 193 23.09 -21.97 -2.48
C LEU A 193 23.36 -23.31 -3.17
N ARG A 194 24.36 -23.38 -4.07
CA ARG A 194 24.77 -24.63 -4.75
C ARG A 194 25.16 -25.78 -3.80
N PRO A 195 25.97 -25.58 -2.74
CA PRO A 195 26.37 -26.64 -1.84
C PRO A 195 25.38 -26.91 -0.70
N LEU A 196 24.24 -26.19 -0.60
CA LEU A 196 23.30 -26.41 0.51
C LEU A 196 22.84 -27.87 0.52
N PRO A 197 23.25 -28.64 1.54
CA PRO A 197 22.95 -30.05 1.59
C PRO A 197 21.44 -30.16 1.78
N ARG A 198 20.75 -30.71 0.77
CA ARG A 198 19.29 -30.90 0.70
C ARG A 198 18.52 -29.68 0.18
N THR A 199 18.83 -29.16 -1.00
CA THR A 199 17.72 -28.69 -1.84
C THR A 199 16.87 -29.92 -2.19
N PRO A 200 15.61 -30.03 -1.74
CA PRO A 200 14.70 -31.01 -2.30
C PRO A 200 14.65 -30.79 -3.82
N PRO A 201 14.32 -31.82 -4.64
CA PRO A 201 14.26 -31.68 -6.10
C PRO A 201 13.32 -30.57 -6.60
N GLN A 202 12.52 -29.99 -5.70
CA GLN A 202 11.57 -28.90 -5.94
C GLN A 202 12.19 -27.50 -5.83
N ILE A 203 13.43 -27.34 -5.34
CA ILE A 203 14.11 -26.03 -5.26
C ILE A 203 15.23 -26.00 -6.29
N ALA A 204 15.09 -25.12 -7.27
CA ALA A 204 16.10 -24.85 -8.29
C ALA A 204 16.58 -23.40 -8.18
N ILE A 205 17.87 -23.20 -8.43
CA ILE A 205 18.45 -21.89 -8.62
C ILE A 205 18.46 -21.64 -10.12
N ASP A 206 17.85 -20.55 -10.54
CA ASP A 206 17.88 -20.10 -11.92
C ASP A 206 18.82 -18.88 -12.01
N ASP A 207 20.04 -19.15 -12.45
CA ASP A 207 21.08 -18.15 -12.70
C ASP A 207 20.99 -17.60 -14.14
N SER A 208 19.98 -18.01 -14.94
CA SER A 208 19.83 -17.47 -16.28
C SER A 208 19.67 -15.95 -16.17
N ALA A 209 20.60 -15.21 -16.77
CA ALA A 209 20.49 -13.78 -16.89
C ALA A 209 19.13 -13.51 -17.51
N VAL A 210 18.22 -12.88 -16.74
CA VAL A 210 16.92 -12.48 -17.28
C VAL A 210 17.26 -11.53 -18.41
N ASP A 211 17.19 -12.02 -19.64
CA ASP A 211 17.38 -11.19 -20.82
C ASP A 211 16.21 -10.20 -20.79
N HIS A 212 16.48 -8.99 -20.27
CA HIS A 212 15.50 -7.92 -20.14
C HIS A 212 14.99 -7.43 -21.50
N ALA A 213 15.33 -8.12 -22.60
CA ALA A 213 14.81 -7.94 -23.95
C ALA A 213 13.28 -7.95 -24.03
N ALA A 214 12.57 -8.56 -23.08
CA ALA A 214 11.16 -8.31 -22.86
C ALA A 214 10.97 -7.11 -21.91
N THR A 215 11.45 -5.94 -22.32
CA THR A 215 11.11 -4.70 -21.62
C THR A 215 9.60 -4.57 -21.70
N TYR A 216 8.92 -4.56 -20.55
CA TYR A 216 7.48 -4.28 -20.53
C TYR A 216 7.29 -2.92 -21.19
N HIS A 217 6.87 -2.94 -22.45
CA HIS A 217 6.35 -1.77 -23.09
C HIS A 217 4.96 -1.60 -22.50
N PRO A 218 4.73 -0.58 -21.65
CA PRO A 218 3.39 -0.31 -21.21
C PRO A 218 2.52 -0.25 -22.46
N HIS A 219 1.44 -1.02 -22.48
CA HIS A 219 0.41 -0.83 -23.50
C HIS A 219 0.18 0.67 -23.53
N ALA A 220 0.43 1.30 -24.68
CA ALA A 220 0.39 2.73 -24.80
C ALA A 220 -0.97 3.20 -24.30
N ALA A 221 -1.02 3.58 -23.03
CA ALA A 221 -2.10 4.35 -22.52
C ALA A 221 -1.91 5.62 -23.32
N THR A 222 -2.72 5.79 -24.36
CA THR A 222 -3.01 7.11 -24.87
C THR A 222 -3.58 7.85 -23.66
N ALA A 223 -2.69 8.37 -22.83
CA ALA A 223 -2.89 9.58 -22.07
C ALA A 223 -3.14 10.62 -23.14
N ARG A 224 -4.36 10.61 -23.70
CA ARG A 224 -4.95 11.83 -24.20
C ARG A 224 -4.80 12.74 -23.01
N ALA A 225 -3.90 13.73 -23.16
CA ALA A 225 -3.85 14.87 -22.29
C ALA A 225 -5.30 15.17 -22.00
N ARG A 226 -5.75 14.89 -20.78
CA ARG A 226 -7.04 15.39 -20.36
C ARG A 226 -6.78 16.87 -20.49
N ALA A 227 -7.31 17.48 -21.55
CA ALA A 227 -7.51 18.90 -21.58
C ALA A 227 -8.45 19.09 -20.40
N ALA A 228 -7.86 19.25 -19.22
CA ALA A 228 -8.45 19.98 -18.15
C ALA A 228 -8.63 21.35 -18.77
N GLN A 229 -9.73 21.50 -19.51
CA GLN A 229 -10.31 22.80 -19.74
C GLN A 229 -10.36 23.38 -18.35
N ARG A 230 -9.45 24.31 -18.07
CA ARG A 230 -9.46 25.10 -16.84
C ARG A 230 -10.87 25.65 -16.79
N ARG A 231 -11.76 25.00 -16.04
CA ARG A 231 -13.08 25.53 -15.78
C ARG A 231 -12.79 26.86 -15.12
N ARG A 232 -13.15 27.95 -15.79
CA ARG A 232 -13.02 29.31 -15.26
C ARG A 232 -13.52 29.25 -13.82
N ARG A 233 -12.63 29.52 -12.87
CA ARG A 233 -13.01 29.59 -11.45
C ARG A 233 -14.21 30.53 -11.38
N PRO A 234 -15.38 30.11 -10.87
CA PRO A 234 -16.39 31.09 -10.51
C PRO A 234 -15.73 32.04 -9.51
N ARG A 235 -15.77 33.34 -9.80
CA ARG A 235 -15.26 34.37 -8.89
C ARG A 235 -15.96 34.16 -7.55
N HIS A 236 -15.18 33.91 -6.50
CA HIS A 236 -15.70 33.87 -5.14
C HIS A 236 -16.27 35.24 -4.81
N VAL A 237 -17.60 35.35 -4.72
CA VAL A 237 -18.20 36.38 -3.87
C VAL A 237 -18.18 35.77 -2.47
N ALA A 238 -17.18 36.19 -1.69
CA ALA A 238 -17.11 35.87 -0.28
C ALA A 238 -18.27 36.56 0.43
N ALA A 239 -19.29 35.79 0.81
CA ALA A 239 -20.20 36.14 1.89
C ALA A 239 -20.60 34.84 2.59
N VAL A 240 -19.73 34.38 3.49
CA VAL A 240 -20.12 33.40 4.51
C VAL A 240 -20.86 34.18 5.58
N VAL A 241 -22.19 34.26 5.47
CA VAL A 241 -23.03 34.72 6.58
C VAL A 241 -23.68 33.48 7.20
N ARG A 242 -23.15 33.04 8.33
CA ARG A 242 -23.75 31.97 9.14
C ARG A 242 -24.94 32.55 9.91
N PHE A 243 -26.11 31.97 9.75
CA PHE A 243 -27.38 32.43 10.34
C PHE A 243 -27.57 32.05 11.82
N THR A 244 -26.50 31.80 12.58
CA THR A 244 -26.56 31.44 14.01
C THR A 244 -26.34 32.64 14.94
N ALA A 245 -26.15 33.85 14.41
CA ALA A 245 -25.99 35.08 15.20
C ALA A 245 -27.31 35.86 15.47
N LEU A 246 -28.45 35.42 14.91
CA LEU A 246 -29.71 36.18 14.98
C LEU A 246 -30.71 35.72 16.07
N THR A 247 -30.45 34.64 16.80
CA THR A 247 -31.34 34.19 17.89
C THR A 247 -30.83 34.52 19.30
N ARG A 248 -29.65 35.14 19.44
CA ARG A 248 -29.09 35.53 20.76
C ARG A 248 -29.31 36.99 21.17
N ARG A 249 -30.01 37.79 20.35
CA ARG A 249 -30.35 39.20 20.66
C ARG A 249 -31.85 39.49 20.82
N ALA A 250 -32.70 38.47 20.73
CA ALA A 250 -34.16 38.61 20.93
C ALA A 250 -34.68 38.03 22.27
N ALA A 251 -33.80 37.47 23.12
CA ALA A 251 -34.20 36.80 24.37
C ALA A 251 -33.64 37.45 25.66
N THR A 252 -32.98 38.61 25.59
CA THR A 252 -32.45 39.31 26.78
C THR A 252 -32.73 40.82 26.74
N SER A 253 -34.00 41.21 26.62
CA SER A 253 -34.46 42.53 27.08
C SER A 253 -35.93 42.49 27.54
N ARG A 254 -36.13 41.85 28.69
CA ARG A 254 -37.30 41.87 29.57
C ARG A 254 -36.70 41.45 30.93
N VAL A 255 -36.76 42.19 32.03
CA VAL A 255 -37.79 43.02 32.69
C VAL A 255 -37.10 43.83 33.82
N PRO A 256 -37.71 44.89 34.39
CA PRO A 256 -37.10 45.85 35.31
C PRO A 256 -37.17 45.37 36.79
N PRO A 257 -36.88 46.24 37.79
CA PRO A 257 -37.92 47.11 38.37
C PRO A 257 -37.73 48.61 38.14
#